data_AF-A0A7X8ERH9-F1
#
_entry.id   AF-A0A7X8ERH9-F1
#
_cell.length_a   1.000
_cell.length_b   1.000
_cell.length_c   1.000
_cell.angle_alpha   90.00
_cell.angle_beta   90.00
_cell.angle_gamma   90.00
#
_symmetry.space_group_name_H-M   'P 1'
#
loop_
_entity.id
_entity.type
_entity.pdbx_description
1 polymer ?
#
loop_
_entity_poly.entity_id
_entity_poly.type
_entity_poly.pdbx_seq_one_letter_code
_entity_poly.pdbx_strand_id
1 'polypeptide(L)' 'MELNTSDYLKKALLDTQERVRDFQNYSQEIDDEEISDCFKRFAENEGMQASEIQKLITRKLGE' A
#
# COMPACT_ATOMS: atom_id res chain seq x y z
N MET A 1 -8.79 -21.92 -8.29
CA MET A 1 -7.32 -22.03 -8.30
C MET A 1 -6.84 -21.70 -6.90
N GLU A 2 -5.88 -22.45 -6.36
CA GLU A 2 -5.20 -22.10 -5.11
C GLU A 2 -4.13 -21.04 -5.42
N LEU A 3 -4.07 -19.99 -4.61
CA LEU A 3 -3.07 -18.94 -4.77
C LEU A 3 -1.71 -19.46 -4.30
N ASN A 4 -0.67 -19.18 -5.06
CA ASN A 4 0.71 -19.43 -4.64
C ASN A 4 1.32 -18.19 -3.97
N THR A 5 2.53 -18.33 -3.42
CA THR A 5 3.23 -17.23 -2.73
C THR A 5 3.43 -15.98 -3.60
N SER A 6 3.68 -16.15 -4.90
CA SER A 6 3.81 -15.04 -5.85
C SER A 6 2.50 -14.28 -5.99
N ASP A 7 1.39 -14.99 -6.12
CA ASP A 7 0.06 -14.38 -6.24
C ASP A 7 -0.29 -13.57 -5.00
N TYR A 8 0.02 -14.10 -3.80
CA TYR A 8 -0.18 -13.36 -2.55
C TYR A 8 0.66 -12.10 -2.46
N LEU A 9 1.95 -12.15 -2.85
CA LEU A 9 2.82 -10.98 -2.83
C LEU A 9 2.35 -9.91 -3.83
N LYS A 10 1.99 -10.31 -5.05
CA LYS A 10 1.50 -9.39 -6.09
C LYS A 10 0.18 -8.75 -5.68
N LYS A 11 -0.73 -9.54 -5.10
CA LYS A 11 -2.01 -9.04 -4.59
C LYS A 11 -1.78 -8.07 -3.42
N ALA A 12 -0.94 -8.43 -2.45
CA ALA A 12 -0.63 -7.55 -1.33
C ALA A 12 -0.01 -6.22 -1.79
N LEU A 13 0.90 -6.26 -2.77
CA LEU A 13 1.48 -5.04 -3.34
C LEU A 13 0.41 -4.15 -3.97
N LEU A 14 -0.49 -4.72 -4.77
CA LEU A 14 -1.58 -3.98 -5.42
C LEU A 14 -2.52 -3.36 -4.39
N ASP A 15 -2.97 -4.15 -3.42
CA ASP A 15 -3.90 -3.72 -2.37
C ASP A 15 -3.27 -2.58 -1.54
N THR A 16 -1.99 -2.69 -1.16
CA THR A 16 -1.27 -1.63 -0.44
C THR A 16 -1.11 -0.36 -1.30
N GLN A 17 -0.80 -0.49 -2.60
CA GLN A 17 -0.74 0.66 -3.51
C GLN A 17 -2.10 1.36 -3.69
N GLU A 18 -3.19 0.60 -3.70
CA GLU A 18 -4.56 1.14 -3.68
C GLU A 18 -4.81 1.91 -2.39
N ARG A 19 -4.41 1.36 -1.23
CA ARG A 19 -4.52 2.06 0.06
C ARG A 19 -3.73 3.36 0.13
N VAL A 20 -2.53 3.42 -0.45
CA VAL A 20 -1.78 4.67 -0.58
C VAL A 20 -2.62 5.72 -1.31
N ARG A 21 -3.18 5.36 -2.47
CA ARG A 21 -3.99 6.28 -3.29
C ARG A 21 -5.25 6.72 -2.55
N ASP A 22 -5.95 5.78 -1.92
CA ASP A 22 -7.18 6.05 -1.18
C ASP A 22 -6.91 7.02 -0.03
N PHE A 23 -5.91 6.74 0.81
CA PHE A 23 -5.58 7.61 1.94
C PHE A 23 -5.07 8.98 1.50
N GLN A 24 -4.30 9.06 0.40
CA GLN A 24 -3.94 10.35 -0.19
C GLN A 24 -5.18 11.14 -0.60
N ASN A 25 -6.13 10.51 -1.29
CA ASN A 25 -7.38 11.16 -1.70
C ASN A 25 -8.20 11.58 -0.47
N TYR A 26 -8.38 10.71 0.53
CA TYR A 26 -9.15 11.03 1.74
C TYR A 26 -8.54 12.21 2.50
N SER A 27 -7.21 12.29 2.57
CA SER A 27 -6.54 13.42 3.22
C SER A 27 -6.77 14.76 2.53
N GLN A 28 -7.17 14.77 1.26
CA GLN A 28 -7.46 15.98 0.49
C GLN A 28 -8.94 16.39 0.53
N GLU A 29 -9.85 15.42 0.71
CA GLU A 29 -11.30 15.65 0.71
C GLU A 29 -11.88 15.93 2.11
N ILE A 30 -11.16 15.59 3.18
CA ILE A 30 -11.63 15.76 4.56
C ILE A 30 -11.16 17.08 5.14
N ASP A 31 -12.13 17.87 5.61
CA ASP A 31 -11.89 19.20 6.23
C ASP A 31 -11.33 19.12 7.66
N ASP A 32 -11.62 18.03 8.39
CA ASP A 32 -11.13 17.84 9.76
C ASP A 32 -9.62 17.57 9.73
N GLU A 33 -8.84 18.47 10.35
CA GLU A 33 -7.38 18.47 10.31
C GLU A 33 -6.79 17.21 10.97
N GLU A 34 -7.35 16.77 12.09
CA GLU A 34 -6.87 15.59 12.81
C GLU A 34 -7.06 14.32 11.97
N ILE A 35 -8.22 14.20 11.32
CA ILE A 35 -8.53 13.06 10.45
C ILE A 35 -7.72 13.12 9.14
N SER A 36 -7.58 14.30 8.53
CA SER A 36 -6.75 14.51 7.33
C SER A 36 -5.30 14.08 7.58
N ASP A 37 -4.70 14.54 8.67
CA ASP A 37 -3.33 14.19 9.04
C ASP A 37 -3.18 12.70 9.40
N CYS A 38 -4.22 12.09 9.97
CA CYS A 38 -4.25 10.66 10.17
C CYS A 38 -4.12 9.90 8.85
N PHE A 39 -4.87 10.29 7.82
CA PHE A 39 -4.80 9.66 6.50
C PHE A 39 -3.48 9.93 5.77
N LYS A 40 -2.87 11.11 5.93
CA LYS A 40 -1.51 11.36 5.40
C LYS A 40 -0.50 10.36 5.95
N ARG A 41 -0.49 10.17 7.28
CA ARG A 41 0.40 9.19 7.93
C ARG A 41 0.12 7.76 7.47
N PHE A 42 -1.15 7.41 7.26
CA PHE A 42 -1.50 6.08 6.75
C PHE A 42 -1.00 5.87 5.32
N ALA A 43 -1.15 6.87 4.43
CA ALA A 43 -0.59 6.81 3.08
C ALA A 43 0.93 6.60 3.08
N GLU A 44 1.66 7.30 3.96
CA GLU A 44 3.11 7.11 4.12
C GLU A 44 3.46 5.70 4.60
N ASN A 45 2.73 5.20 5.60
CA ASN A 45 2.94 3.85 6.13
C ASN A 45 2.67 2.76 5.09
N GLU A 46 1.58 2.87 4.33
CA GLU A 46 1.29 1.95 3.22
C GLU A 46 2.35 2.07 2.12
N GLY A 47 2.86 3.28 1.85
CA GLY A 47 3.97 3.48 0.90
C GLY A 47 5.24 2.74 1.31
N MET A 48 5.60 2.78 2.60
CA MET A 48 6.71 2.00 3.15
C MET A 48 6.45 0.49 3.03
N GLN A 49 5.25 0.03 3.33
CA GLN A 49 4.87 -1.38 3.19
C GLN A 49 4.95 -1.85 1.73
N ALA A 50 4.45 -1.06 0.78
CA ALA A 50 4.52 -1.36 -0.65
C ALA A 50 5.99 -1.51 -1.11
N SER A 51 6.87 -0.63 -0.62
CA SER A 51 8.31 -0.72 -0.92
C SER A 51 8.92 -2.02 -0.42
N GLU A 52 8.59 -2.46 0.79
CA GLU A 52 9.10 -3.72 1.35
C GLU A 52 8.54 -4.95 0.61
N ILE A 53 7.25 -4.94 0.24
CA ILE A 53 6.66 -6.01 -0.57
C ILE A 53 7.32 -6.07 -1.95
N GLN A 54 7.54 -4.92 -2.60
CA GLN A 54 8.24 -4.86 -3.88
C GLN A 54 9.67 -5.44 -3.78
N LYS A 55 10.41 -5.12 -2.70
CA LYS A 55 11.73 -5.71 -2.46
C LYS A 55 11.67 -7.22 -2.24
N LEU A 56 10.60 -7.75 -1.64
CA LEU A 56 10.40 -9.20 -1.50
C LEU A 56 10.13 -9.86 -2.85
N ILE A 57 9.27 -9.26 -3.68
CA ILE A 57 8.99 -9.70 -5.06
C ILE A 57 10.29 -9.76 -5.85
N THR A 58 11.06 -8.67 -5.90
CA THR A 58 12.33 -8.63 -6.64
C THR A 58 13.34 -9.67 -6.13
N ARG A 59 13.49 -9.84 -4.80
CA ARG A 59 14.46 -10.79 -4.22
C ARG A 59 14.06 -12.26 -4.34
N LYS A 60 12.76 -12.58 -4.32
CA LYS A 60 12.27 -13.96 -4.25
C LYS A 60 11.70 -14.49 -5.56
N LEU A 61 11.24 -13.60 -6.44
CA LEU A 61 10.60 -13.96 -7.71
C LEU A 61 11.47 -13.63 -8.92
N GLY A 62 12.51 -12.80 -8.77
CA GLY A 62 13.53 -12.56 -9.80
C GLY A 62 12.97 -11.98 -11.11
N GLU A 63 11.86 -11.24 -11.05
CA GLU A 63 11.35 -10.43 -12.15
C GLU A 63 12.12 -9.11 -12.26
#